data_AF-A0A2G8KEW4-F1
#
_entry.id   AF-A0A2G8KEW4-F1
#
_cell.length_a   1.000
_cell.length_b   1.000
_cell.length_c   1.000
_cell.angle_alpha   90.00
_cell.angle_beta   90.00
_cell.angle_gamma   90.00
#
_symmetry.space_group_name_H-M   'P 1'
#
loop_
_entity.id
_entity.type
_entity.pdbx_description
1 polymer ?
#
loop_
_entity_poly.entity_id
_entity_poly.type
_entity_poly.pdbx_seq_one_letter_code
_entity_poly.pdbx_strand_id
1 'polypeptide(L)'
;MHKSYQSILPCQSRILKERWDRKYYDEHRDKVREAKSVVDTKPPTTYVHLHLKLKKLQLEEERLATVERDNRILLEKMSQIMRTKGRVDNHNDYISRSLNKEKRRRELIRVTQENQEILKRILAREPEYNHLEWDKEWEENENFMDNVSRYPRDWWELEKQEQEMRKQELKERRKKDSKKSKSKKRTKSREEKSPEAREEQEEMEEKDEERPEDKHEDKSEEKDEDKSEEETKAEEAATTG
;
A
#
# COMPACT_ATOMS: atom_id res chain seq x y z
N MET A 1 -22.05 26.51 101.80
CA MET A 1 -22.20 27.73 100.99
C MET A 1 -23.01 28.82 101.70
N HIS A 2 -24.35 28.75 101.79
CA HIS A 2 -25.23 29.87 102.22
C HIS A 2 -24.91 30.64 103.52
N LYS A 3 -24.04 30.14 104.41
CA LYS A 3 -23.68 30.81 105.66
C LYS A 3 -22.89 32.12 105.45
N SER A 4 -22.24 32.30 104.30
CA SER A 4 -21.47 33.50 103.96
C SER A 4 -22.27 34.57 103.19
N TYR A 5 -23.32 34.21 102.46
CA TYR A 5 -24.16 35.18 101.71
C TYR A 5 -24.84 36.15 102.68
N GLN A 6 -24.59 37.46 102.58
CA GLN A 6 -25.22 38.48 103.42
C GLN A 6 -26.32 39.19 102.64
N SER A 7 -27.56 39.14 103.13
CA SER A 7 -28.69 39.84 102.52
C SER A 7 -28.77 41.28 103.03
N ILE A 8 -28.78 42.25 102.11
CA ILE A 8 -28.85 43.70 102.41
C ILE A 8 -30.18 44.07 103.10
N LEU A 9 -31.24 43.31 102.83
CA LEU A 9 -32.55 43.43 103.47
C LEU A 9 -32.82 42.22 104.38
N PRO A 10 -33.61 42.37 105.46
CA PRO A 10 -34.04 41.24 106.28
C PRO A 10 -34.85 40.24 105.46
N CYS A 11 -34.57 38.93 105.61
CA CYS A 11 -35.26 37.88 104.88
C CYS A 11 -35.49 36.65 105.76
N GLN A 12 -36.67 36.01 105.63
CA GLN A 12 -37.05 34.85 106.44
C GLN A 12 -36.29 33.57 106.03
N SER A 13 -35.88 33.44 104.76
CA SER A 13 -35.07 32.32 104.27
C SER A 13 -33.85 32.82 103.49
N ARG A 14 -32.71 32.87 104.20
CA ARG A 14 -31.40 33.28 103.68
C ARG A 14 -30.94 32.42 102.49
N ILE A 15 -31.28 31.12 102.49
CA ILE A 15 -30.99 30.18 101.39
C ILE A 15 -31.79 30.54 100.13
N LEU A 16 -33.09 30.81 100.28
CA LEU A 16 -33.94 31.12 99.14
C LEU A 16 -33.56 32.48 98.54
N LYS A 17 -33.28 33.46 99.41
CA LYS A 17 -32.84 34.81 99.03
C LYS A 17 -31.46 34.79 98.33
N GLU A 18 -30.51 33.95 98.76
CA GLU A 18 -29.24 33.73 98.01
C GLU A 18 -29.50 33.25 96.57
N ARG A 19 -30.39 32.27 96.39
CA ARG A 19 -30.66 31.67 95.08
C ARG A 19 -31.33 32.66 94.13
N TRP A 20 -32.26 33.50 94.62
CA TRP A 20 -32.86 34.57 93.84
C TRP A 20 -31.85 35.66 93.48
N ASP A 21 -31.03 36.12 94.42
CA ASP A 21 -30.07 37.20 94.16
C ASP A 21 -28.97 36.78 93.18
N ARG A 22 -28.53 35.50 93.23
CA ARG A 22 -27.68 34.91 92.17
C ARG A 22 -28.39 34.95 90.83
N LYS A 23 -29.62 34.42 90.72
CA LYS A 23 -30.39 34.40 89.47
C LYS A 23 -30.60 35.81 88.88
N TYR A 24 -30.90 36.81 89.70
CA TYR A 24 -31.03 38.20 89.24
C TYR A 24 -29.69 38.82 88.82
N TYR A 25 -28.59 38.48 89.49
CA TYR A 25 -27.24 38.89 89.07
C TYR A 25 -26.88 38.28 87.71
N ASP A 26 -27.13 36.98 87.54
CA ASP A 26 -26.85 36.24 86.31
C ASP A 26 -27.71 36.80 85.15
N GLU A 27 -29.03 36.95 85.33
CA GLU A 27 -29.92 37.59 84.35
C GLU A 27 -29.51 39.02 83.98
N HIS A 28 -29.00 39.80 84.94
CA HIS A 28 -28.51 41.16 84.68
C HIS A 28 -27.19 41.12 83.89
N ARG A 29 -26.28 40.20 84.23
CA ARG A 29 -25.04 39.97 83.48
C ARG A 29 -25.30 39.52 82.05
N ASP A 30 -26.29 38.66 81.84
CA ASP A 30 -26.73 38.21 80.52
C ASP A 30 -27.27 39.38 79.70
N LYS A 31 -28.19 40.17 80.26
CA LYS A 31 -28.73 41.39 79.62
C LYS A 31 -27.65 42.42 79.26
N VAL A 32 -26.63 42.59 80.12
CA VAL A 32 -25.49 43.48 79.85
C VAL A 32 -24.56 42.92 78.77
N ARG A 33 -24.37 41.60 78.71
CA ARG A 33 -23.55 40.92 77.68
C ARG A 33 -24.24 40.93 76.31
N GLU A 34 -25.56 40.87 76.28
CA GLU A 34 -26.38 40.81 75.06
C GLU A 34 -26.84 42.19 74.55
N ALA A 35 -26.53 43.25 75.29
CA ALA A 35 -26.76 44.63 74.90
C ALA A 35 -25.92 45.01 73.65
N LYS A 36 -26.59 45.11 72.50
CA LYS A 36 -25.99 45.54 71.24
C LYS A 36 -25.66 47.03 71.26
N SER A 37 -24.58 47.44 70.58
CA SER A 37 -24.26 48.85 70.41
C SER A 37 -25.31 49.54 69.53
N VAL A 38 -25.79 50.72 69.98
CA VAL A 38 -26.79 51.53 69.25
C VAL A 38 -26.16 52.27 68.06
N VAL A 39 -24.85 52.53 68.13
CA VAL A 39 -24.05 53.15 67.06
C VAL A 39 -23.15 52.07 66.45
N ASP A 40 -22.97 52.10 65.13
CA ASP A 40 -21.95 51.27 64.47
C ASP A 40 -20.56 51.90 64.67
N THR A 41 -19.65 51.16 65.26
CA THR A 41 -18.27 51.57 65.56
C THR A 41 -17.24 50.82 64.70
N LYS A 42 -17.69 50.06 63.70
CA LYS A 42 -16.81 49.37 62.75
C LYS A 42 -16.03 50.36 61.87
N PRO A 43 -14.81 50.00 61.43
CA PRO A 43 -14.12 50.74 60.39
C PRO A 43 -14.90 50.69 59.06
N PRO A 44 -14.79 51.73 58.20
CA PRO A 44 -15.36 51.69 56.86
C PRO A 44 -14.70 50.61 56.00
N THR A 45 -15.42 50.10 54.99
CA THR A 45 -14.90 49.07 54.08
C THR A 45 -13.72 49.56 53.26
N THR A 46 -12.55 48.95 53.45
CA THR A 46 -11.35 49.22 52.67
C THR A 46 -11.41 48.52 51.31
N TYR A 47 -11.01 49.23 50.25
CA TYR A 47 -10.99 48.70 48.90
C TYR A 47 -9.57 48.28 48.51
N VAL A 48 -9.40 47.03 48.07
CA VAL A 48 -8.08 46.46 47.72
C VAL A 48 -7.36 47.31 46.67
N HIS A 49 -8.09 47.88 45.70
CA HIS A 49 -7.52 48.69 44.62
C HIS A 49 -7.00 50.09 45.05
N LEU A 50 -7.31 50.57 46.27
CA LEU A 50 -6.69 51.76 46.84
C LEU A 50 -5.27 51.48 47.36
N HIS A 51 -5.02 50.24 47.79
CA HIS A 51 -3.74 49.83 48.37
C HIS A 51 -2.84 49.06 47.39
N LEU A 52 -3.44 48.35 46.42
CA LEU A 52 -2.73 47.54 45.42
C LEU A 52 -3.04 48.00 43.99
N LYS A 53 -1.99 48.12 43.16
CA LYS A 53 -2.11 48.45 41.73
C LYS A 53 -2.42 47.19 40.92
N LEU A 54 -3.66 46.68 41.00
CA LEU A 54 -4.08 45.39 40.39
C LEU A 54 -3.60 45.21 38.94
N LYS A 55 -3.81 46.21 38.06
CA LYS A 55 -3.36 46.14 36.66
C LYS A 55 -1.83 46.01 36.49
N LYS A 56 -1.02 46.52 37.43
CA LYS A 56 0.44 46.31 37.41
C LYS A 56 0.76 44.84 37.73
N LEU A 57 0.14 44.30 38.78
CA LEU A 57 0.34 42.91 39.22
C LEU A 57 -0.08 41.93 38.10
N GLN A 58 -1.23 42.16 37.48
CA GLN A 58 -1.70 41.40 36.31
C GLN A 58 -0.68 41.41 35.15
N LEU A 59 -0.16 42.59 34.78
CA LEU A 59 0.84 42.70 33.70
C LEU A 59 2.19 42.04 34.05
N GLU A 60 2.53 41.97 35.34
CA GLU A 60 3.72 41.24 35.80
C GLU A 60 3.49 39.72 35.78
N GLU A 61 2.29 39.26 36.13
CA GLU A 61 1.86 37.85 36.03
C GLU A 61 1.76 37.37 34.57
N GLU A 62 1.12 38.13 33.67
CA GLU A 62 1.04 37.84 32.23
C GLU A 62 2.43 37.76 31.58
N ARG A 63 3.37 38.63 32.02
CA ARG A 63 4.76 38.59 31.58
C ARG A 63 5.49 37.35 32.09
N LEU A 64 5.32 36.97 33.37
CA LEU A 64 5.93 35.77 33.94
C LEU A 64 5.40 34.51 33.26
N ALA A 65 4.08 34.37 33.10
CA ALA A 65 3.46 33.25 32.39
C ALA A 65 3.88 33.13 30.91
N THR A 66 4.35 34.23 30.30
CA THR A 66 4.95 34.21 28.97
C THR A 66 6.39 33.70 29.01
N VAL A 67 7.22 34.23 29.91
CA VAL A 67 8.60 33.75 30.12
C VAL A 67 8.64 32.27 30.51
N GLU A 68 7.71 31.80 31.34
CA GLU A 68 7.60 30.38 31.72
C GLU A 68 7.24 29.47 30.55
N ARG A 69 6.32 29.92 29.68
CA ARG A 69 5.95 29.20 28.45
C ARG A 69 7.13 29.09 27.48
N ASP A 70 7.84 30.20 27.27
CA ASP A 70 8.99 30.26 26.38
C ASP A 70 10.16 29.42 26.93
N ASN A 71 10.40 29.48 28.24
CA ASN A 71 11.38 28.62 28.94
C ASN A 71 11.02 27.13 28.81
N ARG A 72 9.75 26.76 28.95
CA ARG A 72 9.30 25.37 28.74
C ARG A 72 9.59 24.90 27.31
N ILE A 73 9.21 25.69 26.31
CA ILE A 73 9.45 25.37 24.88
C ILE A 73 10.95 25.28 24.59
N LEU A 74 11.77 26.14 25.20
CA LEU A 74 13.22 26.10 25.08
C LEU A 74 13.81 24.83 25.71
N LEU A 75 13.40 24.47 26.93
CA LEU A 75 13.87 23.25 27.63
C LEU A 75 13.45 21.98 26.89
N GLU A 76 12.24 21.94 26.32
CA GLU A 76 11.74 20.85 25.49
C GLU A 76 12.61 20.66 24.23
N LYS A 77 12.90 21.76 23.50
CA LYS A 77 13.81 21.75 22.33
C LYS A 77 15.25 21.37 22.72
N MET A 78 15.77 21.88 23.82
CA MET A 78 17.11 21.51 24.31
C MET A 78 17.17 20.02 24.67
N SER A 79 16.16 19.49 25.36
CA SER A 79 16.05 18.06 25.68
C SER A 79 16.01 17.19 24.42
N GLN A 80 15.24 17.61 23.41
CA GLN A 80 15.18 16.93 22.11
C GLN A 80 16.54 16.94 21.39
N ILE A 81 17.24 18.08 21.36
CA ILE A 81 18.59 18.20 20.77
C ILE A 81 19.60 17.30 21.50
N MET A 82 19.60 17.32 22.84
CA MET A 82 20.47 16.48 23.67
C MET A 82 20.20 14.98 23.45
N ARG A 83 18.93 14.56 23.40
CA ARG A 83 18.55 13.16 23.15
C ARG A 83 18.93 12.69 21.74
N THR A 84 18.81 13.57 20.75
CA THR A 84 18.97 13.24 19.32
C THR A 84 20.38 13.56 18.79
N LYS A 85 21.32 13.94 19.68
CA LYS A 85 22.73 14.24 19.38
C LYS A 85 22.96 15.26 18.25
N GLY A 86 21.99 16.15 18.00
CA GLY A 86 22.14 17.22 17.02
C GLY A 86 22.25 16.79 15.54
N ARG A 87 21.71 15.64 15.12
CA ARG A 87 21.50 15.37 13.68
C ARG A 87 20.46 16.36 13.14
N VAL A 88 20.95 17.42 12.49
CA VAL A 88 20.12 18.35 11.70
C VAL A 88 20.00 17.79 10.28
N ASP A 89 18.80 17.35 9.93
CA ASP A 89 18.38 17.17 8.55
C ASP A 89 18.33 18.54 7.86
N ASN A 90 19.16 18.73 6.84
CA ASN A 90 19.07 19.89 5.94
C ASN A 90 17.99 19.67 4.85
N HIS A 91 16.92 18.93 5.21
CA HIS A 91 15.74 18.75 4.37
C HIS A 91 14.66 19.71 4.86
N ASN A 92 14.34 20.71 4.05
CA ASN A 92 13.26 21.65 4.30
C ASN A 92 12.12 21.28 3.35
N ASP A 93 11.01 20.76 3.88
CA ASP A 93 9.81 20.35 3.14
C ASP A 93 9.00 21.53 2.56
N TYR A 94 9.70 22.45 1.89
CA TYR A 94 9.10 23.61 1.28
C TYR A 94 8.40 23.23 -0.03
N ILE A 95 7.08 23.02 0.07
CA ILE A 95 6.20 22.81 -1.09
C ILE A 95 6.30 24.03 -2.01
N SER A 96 7.06 23.91 -3.10
CA SER A 96 7.34 25.01 -4.02
C SER A 96 6.06 25.46 -4.76
N ARG A 97 5.48 26.58 -4.28
CA ARG A 97 4.27 27.18 -4.85
C ARG A 97 4.58 27.96 -6.13
N SER A 98 4.82 27.22 -7.22
CA SER A 98 4.88 27.81 -8.55
C SER A 98 3.56 28.50 -8.91
N LEU A 99 3.59 29.79 -9.24
CA LEU A 99 2.44 30.56 -9.73
C LEU A 99 1.71 29.88 -10.90
N ASN A 100 2.45 29.15 -11.74
CA ASN A 100 1.89 28.46 -12.90
C ASN A 100 1.31 27.07 -12.58
N LYS A 101 1.34 26.59 -11.32
CA LYS A 101 0.83 25.27 -10.93
C LYS A 101 -0.64 25.08 -11.29
N GLU A 102 -1.46 26.11 -11.10
CA GLU A 102 -2.89 26.02 -11.41
C GLU A 102 -3.15 26.06 -12.93
N LYS A 103 -2.47 26.94 -13.68
CA LYS A 103 -2.56 26.93 -15.16
C LYS A 103 -2.16 25.56 -15.71
N ARG A 104 -1.02 25.00 -15.27
CA ARG A 104 -0.57 23.66 -15.67
C ARG A 104 -1.61 22.58 -15.35
N ARG A 105 -2.28 22.65 -14.19
CA ARG A 105 -3.35 21.71 -13.83
C ARG A 105 -4.55 21.81 -14.79
N ARG A 106 -4.97 23.03 -15.18
CA ARG A 106 -6.09 23.22 -16.11
C ARG A 106 -5.75 22.75 -17.53
N GLU A 107 -4.56 23.09 -18.04
CA GLU A 107 -4.09 22.60 -19.35
C GLU A 107 -3.94 21.06 -19.36
N LEU A 108 -3.44 20.46 -18.27
CA LEU A 108 -3.36 19.00 -18.14
C LEU A 108 -4.74 18.34 -18.22
N ILE A 109 -5.72 18.82 -17.44
CA ILE A 109 -7.10 18.31 -17.47
C ILE A 109 -7.69 18.43 -18.88
N ARG A 110 -7.50 19.57 -19.54
CA ARG A 110 -7.95 19.81 -20.91
C ARG A 110 -7.34 18.81 -21.90
N VAL A 111 -6.01 18.65 -21.89
CA VAL A 111 -5.31 17.70 -22.78
C VAL A 111 -5.72 16.25 -22.48
N THR A 112 -5.94 15.88 -21.21
CA THR A 112 -6.47 14.55 -20.86
C THR A 112 -7.89 14.34 -21.42
N GLN A 113 -8.76 15.35 -21.38
CA GLN A 113 -10.10 15.27 -21.97
C GLN A 113 -10.06 15.19 -23.51
N GLU A 114 -9.27 16.03 -24.16
CA GLU A 114 -9.07 16.00 -25.63
C GLU A 114 -8.51 14.63 -26.08
N ASN A 115 -7.52 14.08 -25.35
CA ASN A 115 -6.97 12.75 -25.61
C ASN A 115 -7.99 11.63 -25.38
N GLN A 116 -8.84 11.72 -24.34
CA GLN A 116 -9.91 10.74 -24.10
C GLN A 116 -10.97 10.75 -25.21
N GLU A 117 -11.28 11.92 -25.79
CA GLU A 117 -12.16 11.98 -26.96
C GLU A 117 -11.51 11.39 -28.21
N ILE A 118 -10.23 11.69 -28.46
CA ILE A 118 -9.48 11.12 -29.58
C ILE A 118 -9.44 9.58 -29.46
N LEU A 119 -9.13 9.05 -28.28
CA LEU A 119 -9.13 7.61 -28.02
C LEU A 119 -10.51 6.98 -28.28
N LYS A 120 -11.60 7.61 -27.82
CA LYS A 120 -12.97 7.14 -28.11
C LYS A 120 -13.27 7.11 -29.61
N ARG A 121 -12.83 8.13 -30.37
CA ARG A 121 -13.03 8.18 -31.83
C ARG A 121 -12.20 7.12 -32.58
N ILE A 122 -11.00 6.81 -32.09
CA ILE A 122 -10.16 5.73 -32.62
C ILE A 122 -10.79 4.37 -32.34
N LEU A 123 -11.17 4.09 -31.09
CA LEU A 123 -11.79 2.81 -30.69
C LEU A 123 -13.18 2.59 -31.30
N ALA A 124 -13.90 3.66 -31.65
CA ALA A 124 -15.19 3.58 -32.32
C ALA A 124 -15.09 3.55 -33.87
N ARG A 125 -13.90 3.63 -34.46
CA ARG A 125 -13.71 3.42 -35.90
C ARG A 125 -13.41 1.94 -36.15
N GLU A 126 -14.37 1.27 -36.76
CA GLU A 126 -14.17 -0.07 -37.30
C GLU A 126 -13.01 -0.08 -38.33
N PRO A 127 -12.22 -1.16 -38.41
CA PRO A 127 -11.14 -1.27 -39.38
C PRO A 127 -11.72 -1.39 -40.80
N GLU A 128 -11.21 -0.57 -41.73
CA GLU A 128 -11.57 -0.63 -43.16
C GLU A 128 -11.20 -1.97 -43.83
N TYR A 129 -10.30 -2.75 -43.22
CA TYR A 129 -9.73 -3.96 -43.80
C TYR A 129 -10.25 -5.19 -43.08
N ASN A 130 -11.17 -5.92 -43.73
CA ASN A 130 -11.63 -7.20 -43.24
C ASN A 130 -10.59 -8.28 -43.58
N HIS A 131 -9.73 -8.61 -42.61
CA HIS A 131 -8.73 -9.68 -42.76
C HIS A 131 -9.35 -11.01 -43.20
N LEU A 132 -10.56 -11.33 -42.75
CA LEU A 132 -11.29 -12.55 -43.15
C LEU A 132 -11.80 -12.53 -44.61
N GLU A 133 -11.75 -11.39 -45.29
CA GLU A 133 -11.95 -11.30 -46.74
C GLU A 133 -10.59 -11.35 -47.45
N TRP A 134 -9.57 -10.63 -46.95
CA TRP A 134 -8.22 -10.70 -47.50
C TRP A 134 -7.58 -12.10 -47.47
N ASP A 135 -7.81 -12.88 -46.42
CA ASP A 135 -7.34 -14.27 -46.34
C ASP A 135 -7.99 -15.14 -47.44
N LYS A 136 -9.27 -14.89 -47.78
CA LYS A 136 -9.99 -15.58 -48.85
C LYS A 136 -9.57 -15.10 -50.24
N GLU A 137 -9.43 -13.79 -50.43
CA GLU A 137 -8.89 -13.21 -51.66
C GLU A 137 -7.46 -13.71 -51.91
N TRP A 138 -6.68 -13.94 -50.85
CA TRP A 138 -5.38 -14.58 -50.92
C TRP A 138 -5.47 -16.06 -51.28
N GLU A 139 -6.33 -16.86 -50.64
CA GLU A 139 -6.57 -18.27 -51.02
C GLU A 139 -7.03 -18.39 -52.48
N GLU A 140 -7.97 -17.56 -52.93
CA GLU A 140 -8.43 -17.53 -54.33
C GLU A 140 -7.30 -17.13 -55.28
N ASN A 141 -6.54 -16.08 -54.96
CA ASN A 141 -5.41 -15.63 -55.76
C ASN A 141 -4.25 -16.64 -55.79
N GLU A 142 -4.00 -17.38 -54.71
CA GLU A 142 -3.05 -18.50 -54.66
C GLU A 142 -3.51 -19.65 -55.56
N ASN A 143 -4.78 -20.02 -55.51
CA ASN A 143 -5.38 -20.97 -56.45
C ASN A 143 -5.27 -20.47 -57.91
N PHE A 144 -5.48 -19.18 -58.19
CA PHE A 144 -5.28 -18.62 -59.54
C PHE A 144 -3.80 -18.65 -59.96
N MET A 145 -2.88 -18.33 -59.06
CA MET A 145 -1.44 -18.41 -59.32
C MET A 145 -1.02 -19.84 -59.66
N ASP A 146 -1.44 -20.84 -58.89
CA ASP A 146 -1.13 -22.25 -59.17
C ASP A 146 -1.69 -22.68 -60.53
N ASN A 147 -2.95 -22.36 -60.82
CA ASN A 147 -3.59 -22.67 -62.11
C ASN A 147 -2.94 -21.98 -63.34
N VAL A 148 -2.34 -20.81 -63.16
CA VAL A 148 -1.68 -20.04 -64.24
C VAL A 148 -0.17 -20.35 -64.34
N SER A 149 0.43 -20.81 -63.25
CA SER A 149 1.87 -21.08 -63.17
C SER A 149 2.31 -22.22 -64.10
N ARG A 150 3.58 -22.19 -64.51
CA ARG A 150 4.20 -23.31 -65.22
C ARG A 150 4.56 -24.49 -64.30
N TYR A 151 4.63 -24.21 -63.00
CA TYR A 151 5.08 -25.12 -61.94
C TYR A 151 4.35 -24.69 -60.64
N PRO A 152 3.20 -25.30 -60.32
CA PRO A 152 2.39 -24.96 -59.13
C PRO A 152 3.14 -25.18 -57.82
N ARG A 153 2.62 -24.67 -56.70
CA ARG A 153 3.14 -24.97 -55.37
C ARG A 153 3.29 -26.49 -55.19
N ASP A 154 4.43 -26.89 -54.63
CA ASP A 154 4.81 -28.28 -54.34
C ASP A 154 4.83 -29.26 -55.54
N TRP A 155 4.90 -28.75 -56.79
CA TRP A 155 5.12 -29.54 -58.02
C TRP A 155 6.30 -30.52 -57.93
N TRP A 156 7.36 -30.12 -57.23
CA TRP A 156 8.60 -30.86 -57.03
C TRP A 156 8.44 -32.01 -56.03
N GLU A 157 7.49 -31.92 -55.10
CA GLU A 157 7.13 -33.03 -54.22
C GLU A 157 6.35 -34.10 -54.97
N LEU A 158 5.40 -33.70 -55.81
CA LEU A 158 4.65 -34.61 -56.70
C LEU A 158 5.60 -35.34 -57.65
N GLU A 159 6.56 -34.64 -58.27
CA GLU A 159 7.58 -35.30 -59.11
C GLU A 159 8.45 -36.27 -58.29
N LYS A 160 8.90 -35.87 -57.09
CA LYS A 160 9.70 -36.72 -56.20
C LYS A 160 8.95 -38.00 -55.81
N GLN A 161 7.67 -37.87 -55.44
CA GLN A 161 6.78 -39.00 -55.15
C GLN A 161 6.60 -39.91 -56.38
N GLU A 162 6.38 -39.35 -57.58
CA GLU A 162 6.24 -40.16 -58.80
C GLU A 162 7.55 -40.88 -59.15
N GLN A 163 8.71 -40.21 -59.00
CA GLN A 163 10.01 -40.84 -59.17
C GLN A 163 10.24 -41.96 -58.14
N GLU A 164 9.81 -41.79 -56.89
CA GLU A 164 9.90 -42.85 -55.87
C GLU A 164 8.96 -44.03 -56.18
N MET A 165 7.73 -43.78 -56.61
CA MET A 165 6.80 -44.81 -57.07
C MET A 165 7.36 -45.57 -58.29
N ARG A 166 7.91 -44.86 -59.30
CA ARG A 166 8.62 -45.48 -60.44
C ARG A 166 9.83 -46.30 -59.98
N LYS A 167 10.62 -45.82 -58.99
CA LYS A 167 11.74 -46.57 -58.38
C LYS A 167 11.22 -47.82 -57.63
N GLN A 168 10.06 -47.77 -56.98
CA GLN A 168 9.43 -48.91 -56.32
C GLN A 168 8.89 -49.93 -57.35
N GLU A 169 8.19 -49.50 -58.39
CA GLU A 169 7.77 -50.35 -59.52
C GLU A 169 8.96 -51.04 -60.20
N LEU A 170 10.09 -50.34 -60.39
CA LEU A 170 11.27 -50.93 -60.97
C LEU A 170 11.91 -51.98 -60.04
N LYS A 171 11.88 -51.74 -58.71
CA LYS A 171 12.28 -52.74 -57.69
C LYS A 171 11.32 -53.95 -57.70
N GLU A 172 10.02 -53.73 -57.83
CA GLU A 172 8.95 -54.73 -57.98
C GLU A 172 9.15 -55.61 -59.24
N ARG A 173 9.38 -54.98 -60.40
CA ARG A 173 9.70 -55.66 -61.66
C ARG A 173 10.98 -56.48 -61.52
N ARG A 174 12.07 -55.90 -60.99
CA ARG A 174 13.33 -56.63 -60.72
C ARG A 174 13.15 -57.76 -59.70
N LYS A 175 12.24 -57.64 -58.72
CA LYS A 175 11.81 -58.75 -57.83
C LYS A 175 11.03 -59.84 -58.57
N LYS A 176 10.14 -59.48 -59.53
CA LYS A 176 9.41 -60.43 -60.38
C LYS A 176 10.35 -61.16 -61.35
N ASP A 177 11.27 -60.45 -62.00
CA ASP A 177 12.25 -61.06 -62.92
C ASP A 177 13.32 -61.88 -62.20
N SER A 178 13.77 -61.48 -61.00
CA SER A 178 14.65 -62.32 -60.17
C SER A 178 13.94 -63.53 -59.57
N LYS A 179 12.62 -63.47 -59.32
CA LYS A 179 11.81 -64.67 -59.04
C LYS A 179 11.69 -65.58 -60.28
N LYS A 180 11.55 -65.01 -61.48
CA LYS A 180 11.48 -65.72 -62.78
C LYS A 180 12.82 -66.34 -63.21
N SER A 181 13.96 -65.74 -62.83
CA SER A 181 15.29 -66.34 -63.00
C SER A 181 15.60 -67.36 -61.89
N LYS A 182 15.17 -67.13 -60.63
CA LYS A 182 15.25 -68.14 -59.57
C LYS A 182 14.39 -69.36 -59.84
N SER A 183 13.22 -69.26 -60.50
CA SER A 183 12.47 -70.46 -60.93
C SER A 183 13.20 -71.24 -62.03
N LYS A 184 13.78 -70.54 -63.04
CA LYS A 184 14.68 -71.16 -64.03
C LYS A 184 15.98 -71.75 -63.46
N LYS A 185 16.43 -71.32 -62.26
CA LYS A 185 17.61 -71.89 -61.59
C LYS A 185 17.25 -73.04 -60.64
N ARG A 186 16.09 -72.99 -59.98
CA ARG A 186 15.58 -74.05 -59.06
C ARG A 186 15.22 -75.37 -59.75
N THR A 187 15.14 -75.40 -61.08
CA THR A 187 15.02 -76.66 -61.86
C THR A 187 16.35 -77.37 -62.11
N LYS A 188 17.51 -76.80 -61.71
CA LYS A 188 18.85 -77.41 -61.88
C LYS A 188 19.62 -77.63 -60.57
N SER A 189 18.99 -77.45 -59.40
CA SER A 189 19.61 -77.75 -58.11
C SER A 189 18.57 -78.23 -57.09
N ARG A 190 18.36 -79.55 -57.04
CA ARG A 190 17.53 -80.25 -56.03
C ARG A 190 18.27 -81.45 -55.41
N GLU A 191 19.57 -81.22 -55.20
CA GLU A 191 20.59 -82.04 -54.53
C GLU A 191 21.51 -80.98 -53.87
N GLU A 192 21.82 -80.97 -52.58
CA GLU A 192 21.34 -81.80 -51.46
C GLU A 192 21.00 -80.91 -50.22
N LYS A 193 20.96 -81.48 -49.01
CA LYS A 193 20.56 -80.85 -47.72
C LYS A 193 21.81 -80.64 -46.82
N SER A 194 22.07 -79.44 -46.26
CA SER A 194 21.69 -78.96 -44.89
C SER A 194 22.46 -79.59 -43.71
N PRO A 195 22.54 -78.99 -42.50
CA PRO A 195 22.35 -77.59 -42.04
C PRO A 195 23.49 -77.12 -41.07
N GLU A 196 23.21 -76.16 -40.17
CA GLU A 196 24.03 -75.73 -38.99
C GLU A 196 25.37 -75.03 -39.30
N ALA A 197 25.85 -74.01 -38.59
CA ALA A 197 25.29 -73.05 -37.60
C ALA A 197 25.90 -71.65 -37.93
N ARG A 198 25.96 -70.57 -37.12
CA ARG A 198 25.65 -70.17 -35.73
C ARG A 198 25.45 -68.64 -35.75
N GLU A 199 24.73 -68.03 -34.80
CA GLU A 199 24.76 -66.57 -34.58
C GLU A 199 25.23 -66.28 -33.15
N GLU A 200 26.17 -65.33 -33.03
CA GLU A 200 26.55 -64.63 -31.80
C GLU A 200 26.73 -63.16 -32.16
N GLN A 201 26.34 -62.25 -31.25
CA GLN A 201 26.44 -60.80 -31.43
C GLN A 201 26.91 -60.16 -30.13
N GLU A 202 28.08 -59.52 -30.18
CA GLU A 202 28.56 -58.47 -29.29
C GLU A 202 28.37 -57.14 -30.07
N GLU A 203 27.86 -56.05 -29.46
CA GLU A 203 28.63 -54.96 -28.82
C GLU A 203 29.72 -54.32 -29.73
N MET A 204 29.94 -53.00 -29.77
CA MET A 204 29.25 -51.85 -29.15
C MET A 204 29.58 -50.55 -29.92
N GLU A 205 28.77 -49.50 -29.76
CA GLU A 205 29.13 -48.07 -29.94
C GLU A 205 29.64 -47.64 -31.37
N GLU A 206 30.03 -46.41 -31.72
CA GLU A 206 30.43 -45.21 -30.96
C GLU A 206 30.18 -43.88 -31.76
N LYS A 207 29.80 -42.79 -31.05
CA LYS A 207 30.11 -41.32 -31.23
C LYS A 207 29.98 -40.58 -32.60
N ASP A 208 29.26 -39.46 -32.66
CA ASP A 208 29.69 -38.01 -32.58
C ASP A 208 29.79 -37.39 -34.01
N GLU A 209 29.89 -36.08 -34.31
CA GLU A 209 30.02 -34.73 -33.65
C GLU A 209 29.43 -33.70 -34.68
N GLU A 210 29.09 -32.40 -34.48
CA GLU A 210 28.93 -31.49 -33.33
C GLU A 210 27.81 -30.44 -33.65
N ARG A 211 28.19 -29.24 -34.13
CA ARG A 211 27.41 -28.00 -34.41
C ARG A 211 28.34 -27.08 -35.28
N PRO A 212 28.24 -25.72 -35.35
CA PRO A 212 27.16 -24.74 -35.22
C PRO A 212 26.85 -24.03 -36.57
N GLU A 213 26.01 -22.99 -36.70
CA GLU A 213 26.21 -21.53 -36.46
C GLU A 213 24.88 -20.79 -36.82
N ASP A 214 24.62 -19.51 -36.58
CA ASP A 214 24.91 -18.58 -35.47
C ASP A 214 24.14 -17.25 -35.73
N LYS A 215 23.72 -16.49 -34.69
CA LYS A 215 23.59 -15.02 -34.62
C LYS A 215 22.76 -14.48 -33.42
N HIS A 216 23.41 -13.58 -32.70
CA HIS A 216 22.96 -12.40 -31.92
C HIS A 216 21.69 -11.69 -32.49
N GLU A 217 20.89 -10.88 -31.75
CA GLU A 217 20.96 -10.26 -30.39
C GLU A 217 19.51 -9.82 -29.96
N ASP A 218 19.13 -9.31 -28.77
CA ASP A 218 19.82 -8.86 -27.54
C ASP A 218 18.88 -8.96 -26.28
N LYS A 219 19.31 -8.34 -25.16
CA LYS A 219 18.62 -7.79 -23.95
C LYS A 219 17.16 -7.29 -24.17
N SER A 220 16.31 -7.11 -23.13
CA SER A 220 16.55 -6.93 -21.68
C SER A 220 15.37 -7.37 -20.79
N GLU A 221 15.70 -7.78 -19.56
CA GLU A 221 15.00 -7.46 -18.28
C GLU A 221 13.46 -7.30 -18.26
N GLU A 222 12.77 -8.28 -17.68
CA GLU A 222 11.44 -8.11 -17.07
C GLU A 222 11.45 -8.76 -15.68
N LYS A 223 11.22 -7.97 -14.62
CA LYS A 223 11.12 -8.44 -13.22
C LYS A 223 10.39 -7.45 -12.31
N ASP A 224 9.65 -8.02 -11.36
CA ASP A 224 9.30 -7.46 -10.05
C ASP A 224 8.38 -6.21 -10.00
N GLU A 225 7.28 -6.19 -10.78
CA GLU A 225 6.06 -5.43 -10.44
C GLU A 225 4.97 -6.34 -9.82
N ASP A 226 5.22 -6.89 -8.63
CA ASP A 226 4.17 -7.58 -7.85
C ASP A 226 4.43 -7.43 -6.33
N LYS A 227 4.32 -6.19 -5.83
CA LYS A 227 4.50 -5.89 -4.39
C LYS A 227 3.87 -4.59 -3.86
N SER A 228 3.02 -3.92 -4.65
CA SER A 228 2.46 -2.60 -4.33
C SER A 228 1.03 -2.64 -3.77
N GLU A 229 0.30 -3.75 -3.90
CA GLU A 229 -1.12 -3.80 -3.50
C GLU A 229 -1.36 -4.03 -2.00
N GLU A 230 -0.42 -4.63 -1.26
CA GLU A 230 -0.65 -5.04 0.13
C GLU A 230 -0.60 -3.88 1.15
N GLU A 231 0.20 -2.84 0.90
CA GLU A 231 0.32 -1.69 1.83
C GLU A 231 -0.91 -0.76 1.81
N THR A 232 -1.63 -0.68 0.68
CA THR A 232 -2.77 0.24 0.52
C THR A 232 -3.97 -0.06 1.43
N LYS A 233 -4.09 -1.30 1.93
CA LYS A 233 -5.17 -1.71 2.84
C LYS A 233 -4.93 -1.38 4.31
N ALA A 234 -3.73 -0.90 4.68
CA ALA A 234 -3.40 -0.60 6.07
C ALA A 234 -3.86 0.81 6.52
N GLU A 235 -3.82 1.81 5.62
CA GLU A 235 -4.11 3.21 6.00
C GLU A 235 -5.61 3.53 6.14
N GLU A 236 -6.50 2.95 5.32
CA GLU A 236 -7.94 3.22 5.41
C GLU A 236 -8.54 2.78 6.76
N ALA A 237 -8.01 1.69 7.35
CA ALA A 237 -8.44 1.19 8.66
C ALA A 237 -8.06 2.13 9.82
N ALA A 238 -7.05 2.98 9.67
CA ALA A 238 -6.56 3.87 10.73
C ALA A 238 -7.32 5.22 10.82
N THR A 239 -8.19 5.53 9.84
CA THR A 239 -8.86 6.84 9.73
C THR A 239 -10.30 6.85 10.29
N THR A 240 -10.79 5.71 10.80
CA THR A 240 -12.17 5.57 11.30
C THR A 240 -12.22 4.92 12.71
N GLY A 241 -11.61 5.57 13.69
CA GLY A 241 -11.61 5.17 15.12
C GLY A 241 -11.53 6.37 16.06
#